data_AF-A0A6P1CWY0-F1
#
_entry.id   AF-A0A6P1CWY0-F1
#
_cell.length_a   1.000
_cell.length_b   1.000
_cell.length_c   1.000
_cell.angle_alpha   90.00
_cell.angle_beta   90.00
_cell.angle_gamma   90.00
#
_symmetry.space_group_name_H-M   'P 1'
#
loop_
_entity.id
_entity.type
_entity.pdbx_description
1 polymer ?
#
loop_
_entity_poly.entity_id
_entity_poly.type
_entity_poly.pdbx_seq_one_letter_code
_entity_poly.pdbx_strand_id
1 'polypeptide(L)'
;VLLASPALSRPVVGGLGLLLRPFGPIGAMARNNAARNPRRTAATAFALTLGLMLVAAIGMLGASAKASVGVLVDKGVAADYVLAGPQVGGPQSVGVPAPAVEAARGVSGVAEVVAVRGVGVKINDDEEFGTS
;
A
#
# COMPACT_ATOMS: atom_id res chain seq x y z
N VAL A 1 -19.25 -31.04 -7.56
CA VAL A 1 -19.54 -30.41 -6.24
C VAL A 1 -20.23 -31.34 -5.22
N LEU A 2 -21.11 -32.27 -5.62
CA LEU A 2 -21.82 -33.16 -4.67
C LEU A 2 -20.96 -34.26 -4.02
N LEU A 3 -19.81 -34.62 -4.60
CA LEU A 3 -18.95 -35.71 -4.08
C LEU A 3 -17.81 -35.22 -3.17
N ALA A 4 -17.37 -33.96 -3.28
CA ALA A 4 -16.27 -33.41 -2.47
C ALA A 4 -16.75 -32.77 -1.15
N SER A 5 -18.00 -32.28 -1.10
CA SER A 5 -18.58 -31.68 0.10
C SER A 5 -18.57 -32.59 1.35
N PRO A 6 -18.90 -33.89 1.28
CA PRO A 6 -18.91 -34.75 2.45
C PRO A 6 -17.49 -34.99 3.01
N ALA A 7 -16.50 -35.09 2.12
CA ALA A 7 -15.11 -35.34 2.48
C ALA A 7 -14.48 -34.14 3.20
N LEU A 8 -14.79 -32.91 2.77
CA LEU A 8 -14.30 -31.69 3.41
C LEU A 8 -15.08 -31.34 4.69
N SER A 9 -16.36 -31.74 4.78
CA SER A 9 -17.21 -31.40 5.93
C SER A 9 -16.74 -32.04 7.24
N ARG A 10 -16.27 -33.30 7.20
CA ARG A 10 -15.85 -34.02 8.41
C ARG A 10 -14.67 -33.36 9.15
N PRO A 11 -13.54 -33.03 8.51
CA PRO A 11 -12.43 -32.35 9.18
C PRO A 11 -12.79 -30.92 9.61
N VAL A 12 -13.56 -30.18 8.80
CA VAL A 12 -13.95 -28.80 9.11
C VAL A 12 -14.86 -28.74 10.34
N VAL A 13 -15.85 -29.62 10.44
CA VAL A 13 -16.74 -29.70 11.61
C VAL A 13 -16.00 -30.20 12.85
N GLY A 14 -15.03 -31.11 12.69
CA GLY A 14 -14.15 -31.55 13.77
C GLY A 14 -13.27 -30.43 14.31
N GLY A 15 -12.65 -29.64 13.43
CA GLY A 15 -11.81 -28.50 13.80
C GLY A 15 -12.60 -27.39 14.49
N LEU A 16 -13.79 -27.06 13.97
CA LEU A 16 -14.70 -26.11 14.64
C LEU A 16 -15.16 -26.62 16.01
N GLY A 17 -15.40 -27.93 16.15
CA GLY A 17 -15.74 -28.55 17.44
C GLY A 17 -14.62 -28.40 18.49
N LEU A 18 -13.35 -28.50 18.07
CA LEU A 18 -12.20 -28.27 18.94
C LEU A 18 -12.10 -26.79 19.37
N LEU A 19 -12.30 -25.87 18.42
CA LEU A 19 -12.22 -24.43 18.69
C LEU A 19 -13.34 -23.93 19.61
N LEU A 20 -14.50 -24.60 19.57
CA LEU A 20 -15.65 -24.28 20.44
C LEU A 20 -15.59 -24.95 21.82
N ARG A 21 -14.63 -25.85 22.06
CA ARG A 21 -14.46 -26.58 23.32
C ARG A 21 -14.29 -25.70 24.57
N PRO A 22 -13.56 -24.56 24.55
CA PRO A 22 -13.48 -23.67 25.71
C PRO A 22 -14.81 -22.96 26.04
N PHE A 23 -15.78 -22.90 25.13
CA PHE A 23 -17.10 -22.28 25.37
C PHE A 23 -18.09 -23.23 26.05
N GLY A 24 -17.69 -24.46 26.36
CA GLY A 24 -18.45 -25.41 27.17
C GLY A 24 -19.88 -25.66 26.65
N PRO A 25 -20.89 -25.73 27.54
CA PRO A 25 -22.28 -25.99 27.16
C PRO A 25 -22.88 -24.97 26.18
N ILE A 26 -22.42 -23.71 26.24
CA ILE A 26 -22.89 -22.62 25.37
C ILE A 26 -22.44 -22.87 23.92
N GLY A 27 -21.19 -23.30 23.72
CA GLY A 27 -20.68 -23.69 22.40
C GLY A 27 -21.44 -24.88 21.80
N ALA A 28 -21.83 -25.85 22.63
CA ALA A 28 -22.66 -26.98 22.20
C ALA A 28 -24.07 -26.52 21.76
N MET A 29 -24.69 -25.60 22.50
CA MET A 29 -25.99 -25.02 22.14
C MET A 29 -25.92 -24.20 20.85
N ALA A 30 -24.87 -23.39 20.67
CA ALA A 30 -24.65 -22.61 19.45
C ALA A 30 -24.48 -23.52 18.21
N ARG A 31 -23.70 -24.60 18.34
CA ARG A 31 -23.56 -25.61 17.28
C ARG A 31 -24.89 -26.26 16.94
N ASN A 32 -25.69 -26.59 17.94
CA ASN A 32 -27.00 -27.20 17.73
C ASN A 32 -27.99 -26.21 17.10
N ASN A 33 -27.91 -24.92 17.46
CA ASN A 33 -28.70 -23.85 16.82
C ASN A 33 -28.36 -23.69 15.33
N ALA A 34 -27.07 -23.66 15.00
CA ALA A 34 -26.59 -23.59 13.62
C ALA A 34 -26.99 -24.83 12.79
N ALA A 35 -27.01 -26.02 13.42
CA ALA A 35 -27.37 -27.27 12.75
C ALA A 35 -28.88 -27.41 12.45
N ARG A 36 -29.76 -26.73 13.20
CA ARG A 36 -31.22 -26.79 12.95
C ARG A 36 -31.65 -26.04 11.69
N ASN A 37 -31.01 -24.92 11.39
CA ASN A 37 -31.36 -24.07 10.25
C ASN A 37 -30.13 -23.72 9.41
N PRO A 38 -29.42 -24.72 8.84
CA PRO A 38 -28.09 -24.53 8.27
C PRO A 38 -28.08 -23.56 7.10
N ARG A 39 -29.16 -23.52 6.28
CA ARG A 39 -29.28 -22.56 5.17
C ARG A 39 -29.33 -21.10 5.64
N ARG A 40 -30.05 -20.81 6.73
CA ARG A 40 -30.16 -19.44 7.26
C ARG A 40 -28.86 -18.98 7.89
N THR A 41 -28.24 -19.83 8.71
CA THR A 41 -26.95 -19.53 9.35
C THR A 41 -25.82 -19.37 8.34
N ALA A 42 -25.81 -20.19 7.28
CA ALA A 42 -24.84 -20.04 6.20
C ALA A 42 -25.01 -18.68 5.49
N ALA A 43 -26.24 -18.31 5.11
CA ALA A 43 -26.51 -17.03 4.43
C ALA A 43 -26.03 -15.82 5.25
N THR A 44 -26.26 -15.81 6.56
CA THR A 44 -25.77 -14.74 7.44
C THR A 44 -24.24 -14.71 7.53
N ALA A 45 -23.61 -15.87 7.67
CA ALA A 45 -22.15 -15.95 7.75
C ALA A 45 -21.50 -15.51 6.43
N PHE A 46 -22.08 -15.88 5.29
CA PHE A 46 -21.61 -15.43 3.98
C PHE A 46 -21.77 -13.92 3.81
N ALA A 47 -22.92 -13.34 4.18
CA ALA A 47 -23.13 -11.89 4.10
C ALA A 47 -22.09 -11.11 4.93
N LEU A 48 -21.81 -11.54 6.16
CA LEU A 48 -20.79 -10.94 7.01
C LEU A 48 -19.38 -11.09 6.43
N THR A 49 -19.07 -12.26 5.88
CA THR A 49 -17.75 -12.54 5.28
C THR A 49 -17.51 -11.67 4.05
N LEU A 50 -18.50 -11.55 3.17
CA LEU A 50 -18.42 -10.69 1.99
C LEU A 50 -18.28 -9.22 2.39
N GLY A 51 -19.03 -8.76 3.39
CA GLY A 51 -18.92 -7.40 3.92
C GLY A 51 -17.52 -7.10 4.45
N LEU A 52 -16.97 -7.98 5.30
CA LEU A 52 -15.61 -7.83 5.85
C LEU A 52 -14.54 -7.85 4.76
N MET A 53 -14.66 -8.76 3.77
CA MET A 53 -13.73 -8.82 2.65
C MET A 53 -13.69 -7.51 1.86
N LEU A 54 -14.85 -6.93 1.55
CA LEU A 54 -14.91 -5.66 0.82
C LEU A 54 -14.23 -4.53 1.61
N VAL A 55 -14.52 -4.40 2.90
CA VAL A 55 -13.91 -3.38 3.76
C VAL A 55 -12.39 -3.54 3.84
N ALA A 56 -11.91 -4.77 4.02
CA ALA A 56 -10.48 -5.07 4.06
C ALA A 56 -9.78 -4.77 2.73
N ALA A 57 -10.40 -5.14 1.60
CA ALA A 57 -9.85 -4.87 0.27
C ALA A 57 -9.72 -3.37 0.00
N ILE A 58 -10.76 -2.58 0.29
CA ILE A 58 -10.73 -1.12 0.15
C ILE A 58 -9.67 -0.51 1.08
N GLY A 59 -9.58 -0.98 2.33
CA GLY A 59 -8.57 -0.53 3.29
C GLY A 59 -7.14 -0.81 2.83
N MET A 60 -6.88 -2.00 2.29
CA MET A 60 -5.58 -2.38 1.75
C MET A 60 -5.21 -1.55 0.52
N LEU A 61 -6.14 -1.33 -0.40
CA LEU A 61 -5.94 -0.46 -1.56
C LEU A 61 -5.64 0.99 -1.13
N GLY A 62 -6.39 1.53 -0.18
CA GLY A 62 -6.17 2.87 0.36
C GLY A 62 -4.81 3.00 1.07
N ALA A 63 -4.44 2.01 1.87
CA ALA A 63 -3.13 1.96 2.52
C ALA A 63 -2.00 1.84 1.50
N SER A 64 -2.16 1.02 0.46
CA SER A 64 -1.19 0.89 -0.63
C SER A 64 -1.06 2.19 -1.43
N ALA A 65 -2.17 2.84 -1.77
CA ALA A 65 -2.15 4.13 -2.46
C ALA A 65 -1.48 5.20 -1.61
N LYS A 66 -1.78 5.26 -0.31
CA LYS A 66 -1.10 6.15 0.65
C LYS A 66 0.40 5.86 0.73
N ALA A 67 0.81 4.58 0.73
CA ALA A 67 2.21 4.21 0.72
C ALA A 67 2.89 4.61 -0.59
N SER A 68 2.25 4.41 -1.74
CA SER A 68 2.78 4.84 -3.05
C SER A 68 2.94 6.36 -3.13
N VAL A 69 1.95 7.12 -2.66
CA VAL A 69 2.02 8.59 -2.60
C VAL A 69 3.04 9.05 -1.56
N GLY A 70 3.09 8.40 -0.39
CA GLY A 70 4.10 8.66 0.64
C GLY A 70 5.51 8.43 0.12
N VAL A 71 5.75 7.38 -0.67
CA VAL A 71 7.04 7.14 -1.33
C VAL A 71 7.35 8.21 -2.38
N LEU A 72 6.34 8.76 -3.07
CA LEU A 72 6.54 9.84 -4.04
C LEU A 72 6.83 11.18 -3.35
N VAL A 73 6.23 11.43 -2.18
CA VAL A 73 6.41 12.64 -1.37
C VAL A 73 7.72 12.57 -0.56
N ASP A 74 8.02 11.44 0.09
CA ASP A 74 9.23 11.26 0.92
C ASP A 74 10.51 11.06 0.08
N LYS A 75 10.40 10.66 -1.19
CA LYS A 75 11.54 10.65 -2.13
C LYS A 75 11.76 11.98 -2.84
N GLY A 76 10.83 12.92 -2.69
CA GLY A 76 10.96 14.26 -3.23
C GLY A 76 11.70 15.15 -2.25
N VAL A 77 13.04 15.11 -2.27
CA VAL A 77 13.96 16.13 -1.74
C VAL A 77 13.58 16.69 -0.35
N ALA A 78 14.30 16.29 0.70
CA ALA A 78 14.19 16.89 2.04
C ALA A 78 14.81 18.32 2.06
N ALA A 79 14.23 19.25 1.29
CA ALA A 79 14.63 20.65 1.26
C ALA A 79 13.39 21.53 1.43
N ASP A 80 13.49 22.53 2.30
CA ASP A 80 12.42 23.52 2.50
C ASP A 80 12.20 24.40 1.26
N TYR A 81 13.21 24.52 0.39
CA TYR A 81 13.17 25.34 -0.82
C TYR A 81 13.85 24.64 -2.01
N VAL A 82 13.24 24.75 -3.19
CA VAL A 82 13.79 24.25 -4.47
C VAL A 82 14.04 25.42 -5.40
N LEU A 83 15.30 25.63 -5.78
CA LEU A 83 15.70 26.60 -6.79
C LEU A 83 15.63 25.93 -8.16
N ALA A 84 14.78 26.45 -9.05
CA ALA A 84 14.67 26.01 -10.43
C ALA A 84 14.91 27.20 -11.37
N GLY A 85 15.60 26.97 -12.48
CA GLY A 85 15.77 28.00 -13.51
C GLY A 85 14.46 28.26 -14.28
N PRO A 86 14.40 29.34 -15.08
CA PRO A 86 13.21 29.71 -15.81
C PRO A 86 12.73 28.58 -16.73
N GLN A 87 11.45 28.22 -16.60
CA GLN A 87 10.79 27.25 -17.50
C GLN A 87 10.45 27.96 -18.81
N VAL A 88 11.41 28.04 -19.72
CA VAL A 88 11.20 28.65 -21.04
C VAL A 88 10.51 27.64 -21.96
N GLY A 89 9.20 27.48 -21.81
CA GLY A 89 8.22 27.02 -22.83
C GLY A 89 8.61 25.92 -23.85
N GLY A 90 9.55 25.03 -23.53
CA GLY A 90 10.13 24.06 -24.47
C GLY A 90 11.13 23.13 -23.78
N PRO A 91 11.65 22.10 -24.47
CA PRO A 91 12.46 21.01 -23.90
C PRO A 91 13.85 21.44 -23.39
N GLN A 92 14.12 22.73 -23.31
CA GLN A 92 15.40 23.30 -22.88
C GLN A 92 15.17 24.14 -21.62
N SER A 93 15.04 23.46 -20.48
CA SER A 93 15.06 24.13 -19.18
C SER A 93 16.48 24.69 -18.96
N VAL A 94 16.58 26.01 -18.78
CA VAL A 94 17.84 26.63 -18.39
C VAL A 94 18.10 26.21 -16.94
N GLY A 95 19.14 25.42 -16.70
CA GLY A 95 19.51 24.99 -15.35
C GLY A 95 19.89 26.16 -14.44
N VAL A 96 19.90 25.93 -13.13
CA VAL A 96 20.33 26.95 -12.16
C VAL A 96 21.81 27.29 -12.38
N PRO A 97 22.17 28.58 -12.56
CA PRO A 97 23.56 28.99 -12.72
C PRO A 97 24.40 28.64 -11.48
N ALA A 98 25.65 28.23 -11.68
CA ALA A 98 26.56 27.92 -10.57
C ALA A 98 26.71 29.07 -9.54
N PRO A 99 26.78 30.35 -9.94
CA PRO A 99 26.82 31.46 -8.98
C PRO A 99 25.60 31.56 -8.07
N ALA A 100 24.43 31.12 -8.52
CA ALA A 100 23.22 31.13 -7.70
C ALA A 100 23.26 30.10 -6.56
N VAL A 101 23.94 28.97 -6.77
CA VAL A 101 24.19 27.96 -5.73
C VAL A 101 25.09 28.54 -4.64
N GLU A 102 26.17 29.22 -5.04
CA GLU A 102 27.08 29.88 -4.09
C GLU A 102 26.40 31.00 -3.32
N ALA A 103 25.57 31.80 -4.00
CA ALA A 103 24.78 32.84 -3.34
C ALA A 103 23.82 32.24 -2.29
N ALA A 104 23.17 31.12 -2.60
CA ALA A 104 22.27 30.44 -1.67
C ALA A 104 23.00 29.89 -0.43
N ARG A 105 24.24 29.38 -0.59
CA ARG A 105 25.09 28.95 0.55
C ARG A 105 25.44 30.10 1.47
N GLY A 106 25.50 31.33 0.96
CA GLY A 106 25.83 32.53 1.73
C GLY A 106 24.67 33.15 2.52
N VAL A 107 23.44 32.65 2.38
CA VAL A 107 22.27 33.20 3.07
C VAL A 107 22.23 32.74 4.53
N SER A 108 22.12 33.69 5.47
CA SER A 108 22.02 33.38 6.89
C SER A 108 20.75 32.58 7.19
N GLY A 109 20.91 31.38 7.76
CA GLY A 109 19.82 30.46 8.07
C GLY A 109 19.71 29.26 7.14
N VAL A 110 20.48 29.21 6.06
CA VAL A 110 20.57 28.03 5.19
C VAL A 110 21.56 27.02 5.77
N ALA A 111 21.08 25.84 6.15
CA ALA A 111 21.91 24.79 6.74
C ALA A 111 22.67 23.97 5.67
N GLU A 112 22.01 23.64 4.56
CA GLU A 112 22.57 22.80 3.51
C GLU A 112 22.06 23.27 2.13
N VAL A 113 22.95 23.20 1.13
CA VAL A 113 22.59 23.44 -0.27
C VAL A 113 23.14 22.28 -1.10
N VAL A 114 22.25 21.58 -1.79
CA VAL A 114 22.58 20.49 -2.72
C VAL A 114 22.26 20.95 -4.13
N ALA A 115 23.25 20.91 -5.01
CA ALA A 115 23.04 21.15 -6.43
C ALA A 115 22.89 19.80 -7.13
N VAL A 116 21.77 19.59 -7.80
CA VAL A 116 21.50 18.38 -8.59
C VAL A 116 21.63 18.74 -10.07
N ARG A 117 22.50 18.05 -10.79
CA ARG A 117 22.61 18.19 -12.25
C ARG A 117 22.20 16.88 -12.91
N GLY A 118 21.19 16.94 -13.78
CA GLY A 118 20.83 15.83 -14.64
C GLY A 118 21.88 15.65 -15.73
N VAL A 119 22.37 14.43 -15.91
CA VAL A 119 23.29 14.04 -16.97
C VAL A 119 22.68 12.90 -17.77
N GLY A 120 22.52 13.10 -19.08
CA GLY A 120 22.17 12.02 -20.00
C GLY A 120 23.42 11.19 -20.29
N VAL A 121 23.35 9.87 -20.10
CA VAL A 121 24.44 8.94 -20.35
C VAL A 121 23.93 7.81 -21.23
N LYS A 122 24.70 7.41 -22.24
CA LYS A 122 24.37 6.21 -23.02
C LYS A 122 25.03 4.98 -22.38
N ILE A 123 24.22 3.98 -22.06
CA ILE A 123 24.68 2.67 -21.58
C ILE A 123 24.15 1.62 -22.56
N ASN A 124 25.04 0.92 -23.26
CA ASN A 124 24.66 -0.12 -24.23
C ASN A 124 23.65 0.34 -25.30
N ASP A 125 23.87 1.53 -25.88
CA ASP A 125 22.97 2.19 -26.85
C ASP A 125 21.60 2.66 -26.33
N ASP A 126 21.26 2.36 -25.08
CA ASP A 126 20.10 2.94 -24.40
C ASP A 126 20.47 4.29 -23.77
N GLU A 127 19.64 5.31 -23.98
CA GLU A 127 19.73 6.57 -23.24
C GLU A 127 19.23 6.37 -21.81
N GLU A 128 20.14 6.54 -20.85
CA GLU A 128 19.83 6.58 -19.43
C GLU A 128 20.01 8.00 -18.87
N PHE A 129 19.25 8.30 -17.83
CA PHE A 129 19.31 9.60 -17.15
C PHE A 129 19.88 9.41 -15.74
N GLY A 130 21.02 10.05 -15.47
CA GLY A 130 21.67 10.07 -14.18
C GLY A 130 21.62 11.45 -13.53
N THR A 131 21.98 11.53 -12.25
CA THR A 131 22.19 12.79 -11.53
C THR A 131 23.59 12.83 -10.94
N SER A 132 24.28 13.96 -11.05
CA SER A 132 25.57 14.26 -10.41
C SER A 132 25.46 15.37 -9.39
#